data_AF-A0AAD9TM26-F1
#
_entry.id   AF-A0AAD9TM26-F1
#
_cell.length_a   1.000
_cell.length_b   1.000
_cell.length_c   1.000
_cell.angle_alpha   90.00
_cell.angle_beta   90.00
_cell.angle_gamma   90.00
#
_symmetry.space_group_name_H-M   'P 1'
#
loop_
_entity.id
_entity.type
_entity.pdbx_description
1 polymer ?
#
loop_
_entity_poly.entity_id
_entity_poly.type
_entity_poly.pdbx_seq_one_letter_code
_entity_poly.pdbx_strand_id
1 'polypeptide(L)'
;MEVSDLFSEIELRTRDPSIQKDFHTNGLSNLKLVMKSYAQAISSVIAPVSSAPKKKGDYVAIKVNPKAYEERLKLCSYSLIGRVILSKGEEPWKVLTLKEKLQSFWKLNSQWRLISLGRGFFQILLNYEEDKAKV
;
A
#
# COMPACT_ATOMS: atom_id res chain seq x y z
N MET A 1 -0.44 -19.21 -1.10
CA MET A 1 0.11 -17.89 -1.43
C MET A 1 -0.62 -16.92 -0.53
N GLU A 2 0.01 -16.59 0.58
CA GLU A 2 -0.64 -15.79 1.62
C GLU A 2 -0.64 -14.32 1.22
N VAL A 3 -1.65 -13.58 1.69
CA VAL A 3 -1.83 -12.14 1.34
C VAL A 3 -0.72 -11.26 1.93
N SER A 4 0.03 -11.79 2.91
CA SER A 4 1.25 -11.24 3.50
C SER A 4 2.41 -11.19 2.49
N ASP A 5 2.48 -12.14 1.56
CA ASP A 5 3.52 -12.18 0.51
C ASP A 5 3.34 -11.01 -0.48
N LEU A 6 2.09 -10.63 -0.76
CA LEU A 6 1.74 -9.58 -1.73
C LEU A 6 2.09 -8.17 -1.22
N PHE A 7 2.09 -7.96 0.09
CA PHE A 7 2.42 -6.67 0.69
C PHE A 7 3.94 -6.46 0.80
N SER A 8 4.71 -7.52 1.05
CA SER A 8 6.18 -7.46 1.04
C SER A 8 6.73 -7.09 -0.35
N GLU A 9 6.03 -7.50 -1.41
CA GLU A 9 6.46 -7.29 -2.79
C GLU A 9 6.23 -5.85 -3.29
N ILE A 10 5.34 -5.08 -2.64
CA ILE A 10 5.11 -3.66 -2.93
C ILE A 10 6.18 -2.78 -2.26
N GLU A 11 6.70 -3.18 -1.10
CA GLU A 11 7.64 -2.37 -0.30
C GLU A 11 9.07 -2.32 -0.91
N LEU A 12 9.44 -3.25 -1.80
CA LEU A 12 10.80 -3.33 -2.38
C LEU A 12 11.08 -2.39 -3.56
N ARG A 13 10.12 -1.55 -4.00
CA ARG A 13 10.27 -0.76 -5.25
C ARG A 13 10.70 0.70 -5.11
N THR A 14 11.36 1.09 -4.02
CA THR A 14 12.02 2.41 -3.95
C THR A 14 13.43 2.31 -3.37
N ARG A 15 14.35 1.79 -4.17
CA ARG A 15 15.80 2.08 -4.10
C ARG A 15 16.45 1.55 -5.38
N ASP A 16 16.64 2.43 -6.35
CA ASP A 16 17.64 2.25 -7.39
C ASP A 16 18.86 3.09 -6.99
N PRO A 17 19.98 2.42 -6.67
CA PRO A 17 21.25 2.98 -7.05
C PRO A 17 22.10 1.96 -7.82
N SER A 18 22.65 2.47 -8.92
CA SER A 18 23.88 2.03 -9.58
C SER A 18 23.84 0.76 -10.43
N ILE A 19 23.84 1.02 -11.74
CA ILE A 19 24.52 0.27 -12.78
C ILE A 19 25.88 -0.27 -12.27
N GLN A 20 26.03 -1.58 -12.23
CA GLN A 20 27.33 -2.25 -12.38
C GLN A 20 27.16 -3.43 -13.33
N LYS A 21 27.83 -3.31 -14.49
CA LYS A 21 28.13 -4.40 -15.41
C LYS A 21 29.15 -5.30 -14.72
N ASP A 22 28.92 -6.60 -14.71
CA ASP A 22 29.99 -7.60 -14.79
C ASP A 22 29.44 -8.87 -15.44
N PHE A 23 30.00 -9.19 -16.61
CA PHE A 23 29.76 -10.44 -17.31
C PHE A 23 30.65 -11.52 -16.68
N HIS A 24 30.03 -12.57 -16.14
CA HIS A 24 30.68 -13.87 -16.09
C HIS A 24 29.67 -14.95 -16.51
N THR A 25 29.90 -15.48 -17.70
CA THR A 25 29.22 -16.64 -18.27
C THR A 25 29.54 -17.87 -17.44
N ASN A 26 28.53 -18.68 -17.09
CA ASN A 26 28.52 -20.14 -17.30
C ASN A 26 27.21 -20.76 -16.79
N GLY A 27 26.49 -21.43 -17.71
CA GLY A 27 25.54 -22.50 -17.39
C GLY A 27 24.10 -22.10 -17.05
N LEU A 28 23.26 -21.91 -18.07
CA LEU A 28 21.82 -22.22 -18.05
C LEU A 28 21.23 -22.01 -19.46
N SER A 29 21.57 -22.91 -20.38
CA SER A 29 20.85 -23.02 -21.65
C SER A 29 19.43 -23.53 -21.38
N ASN A 30 18.44 -22.74 -21.80
CA ASN A 30 16.98 -23.02 -21.83
C ASN A 30 16.11 -22.58 -20.64
N LEU A 31 16.16 -21.29 -20.30
CA LEU A 31 14.93 -20.59 -19.90
C LEU A 31 14.65 -19.51 -20.94
N LYS A 32 13.66 -19.74 -21.82
CA LYS A 32 13.03 -18.67 -22.59
C LYS A 32 12.49 -17.67 -21.58
N LEU A 33 13.20 -16.57 -21.38
CA LEU A 33 12.72 -15.45 -20.58
C LEU A 33 11.55 -14.82 -21.37
N VAL A 34 10.34 -15.33 -21.15
CA VAL A 34 9.12 -14.72 -21.69
C VAL A 34 8.92 -13.43 -20.91
N MET A 35 9.49 -12.33 -21.44
CA MET A 35 9.24 -11.00 -20.90
C MET A 35 7.74 -10.73 -21.03
N LYS A 36 7.05 -10.75 -19.89
CA LYS A 36 5.65 -10.35 -19.84
C LYS A 36 5.58 -8.86 -20.18
N SER A 37 4.75 -8.52 -21.16
CA SER A 37 4.43 -7.11 -21.45
C SER A 37 3.89 -6.43 -20.19
N TYR A 38 4.08 -5.11 -20.07
CA TYR A 38 3.52 -4.31 -18.97
C TYR A 38 2.02 -4.58 -18.79
N ALA A 39 1.25 -4.66 -19.88
CA ALA A 39 -0.17 -4.99 -19.85
C ALA A 39 -0.45 -6.38 -19.25
N GLN A 40 0.43 -7.35 -19.53
CA GLN A 40 0.32 -8.74 -19.08
C GLN A 40 0.75 -8.92 -17.63
N ALA A 41 1.69 -8.09 -17.16
CA ALA A 41 2.04 -7.99 -15.75
C ALA A 41 0.91 -7.34 -14.93
N ILE A 42 0.26 -6.30 -15.48
CA ILE A 42 -0.86 -5.63 -14.82
C ILE A 42 -2.09 -6.53 -14.73
N SER A 43 -2.41 -7.28 -15.79
CA SER A 43 -3.61 -8.13 -15.84
C SER A 43 -3.62 -9.23 -14.79
N SER A 44 -2.45 -9.63 -14.28
CA SER A 44 -2.35 -10.62 -13.20
C SER A 44 -2.21 -10.01 -11.80
N VAL A 45 -1.76 -8.76 -11.69
CA VAL A 45 -1.32 -8.18 -10.40
C VAL A 45 -2.34 -7.22 -9.79
N ILE A 46 -3.09 -6.46 -10.60
CA ILE A 46 -3.89 -5.33 -10.06
C ILE A 46 -5.35 -5.74 -9.79
N ALA A 47 -5.94 -6.58 -10.62
CA ALA A 47 -7.27 -7.14 -10.39
C ALA A 47 -7.50 -8.40 -11.24
N PRO A 48 -8.29 -9.38 -10.77
CA PRO A 48 -8.68 -10.51 -11.61
C PRO A 48 -9.36 -10.03 -12.89
N VAL A 49 -9.15 -10.71 -14.02
CA VAL A 49 -9.82 -10.43 -15.29
C VAL A 49 -11.36 -10.41 -15.20
N SER A 50 -11.93 -11.07 -14.19
CA SER A 50 -13.37 -11.03 -13.90
C SER A 50 -13.87 -9.66 -13.40
N SER A 51 -12.98 -8.80 -12.91
CA SER A 51 -13.24 -7.42 -12.47
C SER A 51 -13.01 -6.40 -13.59
N ALA A 52 -12.89 -6.83 -14.85
CA ALA A 52 -12.85 -5.92 -15.98
C ALA A 52 -14.15 -5.09 -16.06
N PRO A 53 -14.08 -3.76 -16.33
CA PRO A 53 -15.26 -2.93 -16.51
C PRO A 53 -16.11 -3.41 -17.71
N LYS A 54 -17.42 -3.46 -17.53
CA LYS A 54 -18.39 -3.85 -18.57
C LYS A 54 -19.43 -2.76 -18.76
N LYS A 55 -19.76 -2.41 -20.01
CA LYS A 55 -20.85 -1.49 -20.33
C LYS A 55 -22.19 -2.21 -20.14
N LYS A 56 -23.09 -1.64 -19.33
CA LYS A 56 -24.45 -2.13 -19.07
C LYS A 56 -25.42 -0.97 -19.36
N GLY A 57 -25.88 -0.89 -20.61
CA GLY A 57 -26.63 0.28 -21.10
C GLY A 57 -25.72 1.53 -21.09
N ASP A 58 -26.14 2.57 -20.38
CA ASP A 58 -25.40 3.83 -20.25
C ASP A 58 -24.36 3.82 -19.11
N TYR A 59 -24.29 2.74 -18.33
CA TYR A 59 -23.40 2.64 -17.18
C TYR A 59 -22.19 1.74 -17.45
N VAL A 60 -21.09 2.02 -16.77
CA VAL A 60 -19.94 1.12 -16.67
C VAL A 60 -19.99 0.43 -15.31
N ALA A 61 -20.08 -0.90 -15.31
CA ALA A 61 -20.15 -1.72 -14.11
C ALA A 61 -18.90 -2.59 -13.96
N ILE A 62 -18.40 -2.73 -12.73
CA ILE A 62 -17.29 -3.61 -12.39
C ILE A 62 -17.80 -4.69 -11.44
N LYS A 63 -17.48 -5.95 -11.73
CA LYS A 63 -17.80 -7.05 -10.81
C LYS A 63 -16.76 -7.08 -9.69
N VAL A 64 -17.21 -6.78 -8.48
CA VAL A 64 -16.40 -6.88 -7.26
C VAL A 64 -16.61 -8.26 -6.64
N ASN A 65 -15.53 -8.89 -6.18
CA ASN A 65 -15.61 -10.13 -5.41
C ASN A 65 -16.10 -9.79 -3.99
N PRO A 66 -17.25 -10.33 -3.53
CA PRO A 66 -17.80 -10.02 -2.21
C PRO A 66 -16.83 -10.30 -1.06
N LYS A 67 -16.10 -11.42 -1.12
CA LYS A 67 -15.13 -11.79 -0.09
C LYS A 67 -13.99 -10.77 0.01
N ALA A 68 -13.42 -10.41 -1.14
CA ALA A 68 -12.36 -9.42 -1.19
C ALA A 68 -12.85 -8.04 -0.72
N TYR A 69 -14.10 -7.69 -1.03
CA TYR A 69 -14.72 -6.45 -0.55
C TYR A 69 -14.86 -6.42 0.97
N GLU A 70 -15.40 -7.48 1.58
CA GLU A 70 -15.53 -7.60 3.03
C GLU A 70 -14.17 -7.55 3.75
N GLU A 71 -13.16 -8.25 3.23
CA GLU A 71 -11.80 -8.21 3.76
C GLU A 71 -11.20 -6.80 3.69
N ARG A 72 -11.43 -6.08 2.59
CA ARG A 72 -11.01 -4.68 2.44
C ARG A 72 -11.75 -3.76 3.41
N LEU A 73 -13.06 -3.93 3.58
CA LEU A 73 -13.84 -3.16 4.55
C LEU A 73 -13.31 -3.37 5.97
N LYS A 74 -13.02 -4.61 6.34
CA LYS A 74 -12.42 -4.94 7.64
C LYS A 74 -11.08 -4.24 7.82
N LEU A 75 -10.22 -4.23 6.80
CA LEU A 75 -8.94 -3.51 6.86
C LEU A 75 -9.12 -2.00 6.97
N CYS A 76 -10.05 -1.42 6.20
CA CYS A 76 -10.38 0.01 6.26
C CYS A 76 -10.90 0.43 7.63
N SER A 77 -11.54 -0.48 8.39
CA SER A 77 -12.05 -0.18 9.74
C SER A 77 -10.94 0.16 10.76
N TYR A 78 -9.68 -0.19 10.46
CA TYR A 78 -8.50 0.15 11.24
C TYR A 78 -7.67 1.29 10.62
N SER A 79 -8.15 1.89 9.54
CA SER A 79 -7.48 2.99 8.87
C SER A 79 -8.15 4.31 9.16
N LEU A 80 -7.38 5.27 9.66
CA LEU A 80 -7.82 6.66 9.80
C LEU A 80 -7.06 7.54 8.82
N ILE A 81 -7.74 8.53 8.26
CA ILE A 81 -7.11 9.57 7.44
C ILE A 81 -7.30 10.89 8.16
N GLY A 82 -6.20 11.55 8.50
CA GLY A 82 -6.17 12.81 9.20
C GLY A 82 -5.38 13.87 8.45
N ARG A 83 -5.59 15.13 8.82
CA ARG A 83 -4.80 16.26 8.34
C ARG A 83 -4.17 16.98 9.52
N VAL A 84 -2.88 17.26 9.42
CA VAL A 84 -2.18 18.13 10.38
C VAL A 84 -2.27 19.56 9.88
N ILE A 85 -2.78 20.44 10.75
CA ILE A 85 -2.87 21.87 10.52
C ILE A 85 -1.89 22.54 11.49
N LEU A 86 -0.93 23.26 10.94
CA LEU A 86 0.07 24.00 11.69
C LEU A 86 -0.22 25.49 11.62
N SER A 87 0.20 26.23 12.64
CA SER A 87 0.05 27.68 12.67
C SER A 87 0.97 28.33 11.62
N LYS A 88 0.60 29.52 11.16
CA LYS A 88 1.40 30.25 10.17
C LYS A 88 2.79 30.54 10.74
N GLY A 89 3.83 30.06 10.05
CA GLY A 89 5.23 30.23 10.46
C GLY A 89 5.82 29.05 11.23
N GLU A 90 5.02 28.03 11.57
CA GLU A 90 5.53 26.78 12.13
C GLU A 90 6.17 25.90 11.04
N GLU A 91 7.27 25.24 11.39
CA GLU A 91 7.94 24.31 10.49
C GLU A 91 7.09 23.03 10.29
N PRO A 92 6.95 22.52 9.05
CA PRO A 92 6.29 21.25 8.78
C PRO A 92 6.88 20.11 9.62
N TRP A 93 6.03 19.40 10.35
CA TRP A 93 6.51 18.28 11.16
C TRP A 93 7.00 17.13 10.28
N LYS A 94 8.15 16.57 10.64
CA LYS A 94 8.63 15.31 10.09
C LYS A 94 7.68 14.19 10.52
N VAL A 95 7.52 13.19 9.65
CA VAL A 95 6.64 12.02 9.89
C VAL A 95 6.97 11.35 11.22
N LEU A 96 8.25 11.22 11.56
CA LEU A 96 8.70 10.61 12.81
C LEU A 96 8.25 11.40 14.04
N THR A 97 8.46 12.72 14.05
CA THR A 97 8.03 13.60 15.14
C THR A 97 6.52 13.62 15.33
N LEU A 98 5.76 13.60 14.22
CA LEU A 98 4.31 13.46 14.27
C LEU A 98 3.90 12.11 14.87
N LYS A 99 4.56 11.02 14.47
CA LYS A 99 4.31 9.68 15.01
C LYS A 99 4.55 9.62 16.52
N GLU A 100 5.65 10.19 17.01
CA GLU A 100 5.99 10.23 18.44
C GLU A 100 4.98 11.06 19.24
N LYS A 101 4.54 12.21 18.73
CA LYS A 101 3.50 13.02 19.37
C LYS A 101 2.19 12.25 19.47
N LEU A 102 1.72 11.66 18.37
CA LEU A 102 0.50 10.86 18.36
C LEU A 102 0.59 9.65 19.29
N GLN A 103 1.75 8.99 19.34
CA GLN A 103 2.03 7.90 20.27
C GLN A 103 1.86 8.35 21.73
N SER A 104 2.35 9.54 22.08
CA SER A 104 2.21 10.12 23.42
C SER A 104 0.77 10.49 23.77
N PHE A 105 0.03 11.07 22.83
CA PHE A 105 -1.38 11.46 23.04
C PHE A 105 -2.32 10.26 23.17
N TRP A 106 -2.22 9.30 22.26
CA TRP A 106 -3.16 8.16 22.20
C TRP A 106 -2.74 6.97 23.06
N LYS A 107 -1.48 6.92 23.54
CA LYS A 107 -0.97 5.83 24.40
C LYS A 107 -1.24 4.45 23.79
N LEU A 108 -0.89 4.31 22.51
CA LEU A 108 -1.09 3.08 21.74
C LEU A 108 -0.11 2.01 22.24
N ASN A 109 -0.58 0.78 22.40
CA ASN A 109 0.24 -0.31 22.94
C ASN A 109 0.93 -1.13 21.83
N SER A 110 0.40 -1.06 20.61
CA SER A 110 0.86 -1.86 19.49
C SER A 110 1.70 -1.06 18.49
N GLN A 111 2.41 -1.79 17.62
CA GLN A 111 3.04 -1.19 16.45
C GLN A 111 1.95 -0.76 15.46
N TRP A 112 1.93 0.52 15.08
CA TRP A 112 1.04 1.08 14.07
C TRP A 112 1.85 1.84 13.00
N ARG A 113 1.24 2.08 11.85
CA ARG A 113 1.90 2.74 10.71
C ARG A 113 1.32 4.12 10.46
N LEU A 114 2.20 5.05 10.09
CA LEU A 114 1.87 6.40 9.67
C LEU A 114 2.43 6.62 8.26
N ILE A 115 1.56 6.92 7.31
CA ILE A 115 1.90 7.07 5.89
C ILE A 115 1.55 8.50 5.47
N SER A 116 2.51 9.24 4.91
CA SER A 116 2.24 10.56 4.35
C SER A 116 1.52 10.43 3.01
N LEU A 117 0.38 11.12 2.88
CA LEU A 117 -0.38 11.23 1.62
C LEU A 117 -0.08 12.54 0.87
N GLY A 118 0.78 13.40 1.45
CA GLY A 118 1.10 14.72 0.92
C GLY A 118 0.14 15.82 1.38
N ARG A 119 0.56 17.09 1.20
CA ARG A 119 -0.22 18.30 1.58
C ARG A 119 -0.71 18.33 3.05
N GLY A 120 0.05 17.68 3.95
CA GLY A 120 -0.29 17.56 5.36
C GLY A 120 -1.34 16.50 5.69
N PHE A 121 -1.72 15.65 4.73
CA PHE A 121 -2.57 14.49 4.96
C PHE A 121 -1.75 13.26 5.32
N PHE A 122 -2.26 12.47 6.25
CA PHE A 122 -1.64 11.25 6.72
C PHE A 122 -2.68 10.13 6.87
N GLN A 123 -2.27 8.93 6.51
CA GLN A 123 -3.00 7.71 6.80
C GLN A 123 -2.37 7.01 7.99
N ILE A 124 -3.19 6.70 8.99
CA ILE A 124 -2.83 5.93 10.17
C ILE A 124 -3.44 4.54 9.99
N LEU A 125 -2.62 3.51 10.13
CA LEU A 125 -3.07 2.12 10.13
C LEU A 125 -2.81 1.52 11.50
N LEU A 126 -3.90 1.24 12.20
CA LEU A 126 -3.91 0.49 13.44
C LEU A 126 -3.97 -1.00 13.14
N ASN A 127 -3.48 -1.81 14.07
CA ASN A 127 -3.46 -3.27 13.90
C ASN A 127 -4.44 -3.98 14.85
N TYR A 128 -4.92 -3.28 15.88
CA TYR A 128 -5.70 -3.89 16.95
C TYR A 128 -6.88 -3.00 17.37
N GLU A 129 -7.94 -3.62 17.88
CA GLU A 129 -9.19 -2.95 18.27
C GLU A 129 -9.00 -2.10 19.54
N GLU A 130 -8.15 -2.52 20.46
CA GLU A 130 -7.91 -1.78 21.71
C GLU A 130 -7.26 -0.42 21.44
N ASP A 131 -6.41 -0.36 20.42
CA ASP A 131 -5.76 0.87 19.99
C ASP A 131 -6.71 1.75 19.16
N LYS A 132 -7.62 1.15 18.39
CA LYS A 132 -8.70 1.86 17.71
C LYS A 132 -9.67 2.53 18.68
N ALA A 133 -9.93 1.93 19.84
CA ALA A 133 -10.80 2.52 20.86
C ALA A 133 -10.18 3.73 21.58
N LYS A 134 -8.87 3.99 21.40
CA LYS A 134 -8.15 5.10 22.06
C LYS A 134 -7.92 6.33 21.17
N VAL A 135 -8.18 6.21 19.87
CA VAL A 135 -7.98 7.24 18.85
C VAL A 135 -9.28 7.98 18.59
#